data_AF-A0A2G2LYC9-F1
#
_entry.id   AF-A0A2G2LYC9-F1
#
_cell.length_a   1.000
_cell.length_b   1.000
_cell.length_c   1.000
_cell.angle_alpha   90.00
_cell.angle_beta   90.00
_cell.angle_gamma   90.00
#
_symmetry.space_group_name_H-M   'P 1'
#
loop_
_entity.id
_entity.type
_entity.pdbx_description
1 polymer ?
#
loop_
_entity_poly.entity_id
_entity_poly.type
_entity_poly.pdbx_seq_one_letter_code
_entity_poly.pdbx_strand_id
1 'polypeptide(L)'
;MSHGYQAIQWNGFKWRYDIVMLLGVAAFITAFSLMTMASRPPEQSLTMVQVLIRAFGASAFLLLTVILAIGPLARLSARFKPLLYNRRHMGVLCFILALVHAGLSLLWYQGFSALNPVVALFVSNARYTSIAGFPFESLGVVALILLAFLAVSSHDYWQAALGPTLWKRIHMGVYVAYGLLVMHVLLGTIQGEKDVLYPVSIIGAFCLLAFLHGASALAGRFRDKTAAASLDGWINIGAPDNIPENRARIIKAASGDRIAVFRYDGKISAVTNVCAHQNGPLGEGRIVDGCITCPWHGWQYRPEDGRSPAPFDEKISTYRVQVDGGMVYVHPEALPPGTPTPPALIKEVKHDKA
;
A
#
# COMPACT_ATOMS: atom_id res chain seq x y z
N MET A 1 5.84 -12.58 -25.44
CA MET A 1 5.74 -13.84 -24.68
C MET A 1 4.46 -13.79 -23.89
N SER A 2 3.60 -14.81 -23.94
CA SER A 2 2.42 -14.86 -23.06
C SER A 2 2.92 -14.92 -21.63
N HIS A 3 2.47 -14.01 -20.77
CA HIS A 3 2.74 -14.09 -19.34
C HIS A 3 1.93 -15.27 -18.80
N GLY A 4 2.53 -16.46 -18.76
CA GLY A 4 1.92 -17.63 -18.14
C GLY A 4 1.57 -17.32 -16.69
N TYR A 5 0.37 -17.70 -16.26
CA TYR A 5 0.00 -17.60 -14.85
C TYR A 5 0.94 -18.50 -14.02
N GLN A 6 1.70 -17.90 -13.11
CA GLN A 6 2.42 -18.64 -12.07
C GLN A 6 1.64 -18.53 -10.77
N ALA A 7 1.26 -19.68 -10.21
CA ALA A 7 0.64 -19.71 -8.89
C ALA A 7 1.59 -19.12 -7.84
N ILE A 8 1.02 -18.46 -6.83
CA ILE A 8 1.77 -17.87 -5.72
C ILE A 8 2.65 -18.97 -5.08
N GLN A 9 3.95 -18.74 -5.07
CA GLN A 9 4.89 -19.63 -4.38
C GLN A 9 4.84 -19.31 -2.88
N TRP A 10 4.18 -20.17 -2.10
CA TRP A 10 4.17 -20.09 -0.63
C TRP A 10 5.47 -20.62 -0.06
N ASN A 11 6.18 -19.77 0.70
CA ASN A 11 7.34 -20.15 1.48
C ASN A 11 7.00 -20.14 2.98
N GLY A 12 7.91 -20.63 3.83
CA GLY A 12 7.67 -20.69 5.28
C GLY A 12 7.36 -19.33 5.92
N PHE A 13 7.90 -18.24 5.38
CA PHE A 13 7.59 -16.89 5.85
C PHE A 13 6.16 -16.48 5.52
N LYS A 14 5.70 -16.67 4.27
CA LYS A 14 4.32 -16.36 3.85
C LYS A 14 3.30 -17.17 4.64
N TRP A 15 3.57 -18.45 4.86
CA TRP A 15 2.71 -19.30 5.70
C TRP A 15 2.58 -18.77 7.14
N ARG A 16 3.70 -18.45 7.79
CA ARG A 16 3.68 -17.87 9.15
C ARG A 16 2.91 -16.55 9.18
N TYR A 17 3.12 -15.69 8.18
CA TYR A 17 2.41 -14.43 8.06
C TYR A 17 0.90 -14.63 7.93
N ASP A 18 0.46 -15.50 7.03
CA ASP A 18 -0.97 -15.76 6.80
C ASP A 18 -1.63 -16.38 8.04
N ILE A 19 -0.95 -17.29 8.73
CA ILE A 19 -1.43 -17.88 10.00
C ILE A 19 -1.60 -16.80 11.07
N VAL A 20 -0.57 -15.96 11.28
CA VAL A 20 -0.63 -14.87 12.28
C VAL A 20 -1.78 -13.89 11.96
N MET A 21 -1.94 -13.56 10.67
CA MET A 21 -3.03 -12.71 10.21
C MET A 21 -4.40 -13.34 10.47
N LEU A 22 -4.59 -14.62 10.14
CA LEU A 22 -5.84 -15.35 10.37
C LEU A 22 -6.16 -15.49 11.86
N LEU A 23 -5.16 -15.80 12.69
CA LEU A 23 -5.31 -15.84 14.14
C LEU A 23 -5.70 -14.48 14.72
N GLY A 24 -5.09 -13.39 14.23
CA GLY A 24 -5.44 -12.03 14.64
C GLY A 24 -6.89 -11.67 14.28
N VAL A 25 -7.34 -12.01 13.07
CA VAL A 25 -8.73 -11.80 12.64
C VAL A 25 -9.71 -12.64 13.46
N ALA A 26 -9.38 -13.91 13.70
CA ALA A 26 -10.20 -14.79 14.55
C ALA A 26 -10.30 -14.25 15.97
N ALA A 27 -9.18 -13.85 16.57
CA ALA A 27 -9.14 -13.24 17.90
C ALA A 27 -9.99 -11.96 17.97
N PHE A 28 -9.92 -11.09 16.95
CA PHE A 28 -10.76 -9.89 16.87
C PHE A 28 -12.25 -10.24 16.81
N ILE A 29 -12.65 -11.16 15.91
CA ILE A 29 -14.05 -11.58 15.76
C ILE A 29 -14.58 -12.19 17.06
N THR A 30 -13.80 -13.05 17.73
CA THR A 30 -14.17 -13.65 19.02
C THR A 30 -14.30 -12.58 20.10
N ALA A 31 -13.31 -11.70 20.25
CA ALA A 31 -13.35 -10.63 21.25
C ALA A 31 -14.52 -9.67 21.03
N PHE A 32 -14.75 -9.25 19.78
CA PHE A 32 -15.88 -8.39 19.41
C PHE A 32 -17.21 -9.06 19.74
N SER A 33 -17.35 -10.35 19.43
CA SER A 33 -18.58 -11.11 19.67
C SER A 33 -18.86 -11.25 21.16
N LEU A 34 -17.86 -11.68 21.94
CA LEU A 34 -17.98 -11.82 23.39
C LEU A 34 -18.29 -10.49 24.06
N MET A 35 -17.60 -9.41 23.67
CA MET A 35 -17.86 -8.08 24.21
C MET A 35 -19.27 -7.61 23.89
N THR A 36 -19.73 -7.77 22.64
CA THR A 36 -21.09 -7.39 22.21
C THR A 36 -22.16 -8.14 22.99
N MET A 37 -21.95 -9.43 23.27
CA MET A 37 -22.89 -10.24 24.04
C MET A 37 -22.87 -9.89 25.55
N ALA A 38 -21.71 -9.50 26.08
CA ALA A 38 -21.54 -9.17 27.50
C ALA A 38 -21.98 -7.74 27.86
N SER A 39 -21.84 -6.79 26.94
CA SER A 39 -22.05 -5.36 27.23
C SER A 39 -23.46 -4.85 26.93
N ARG A 40 -24.31 -5.64 26.27
CA ARG A 40 -25.66 -5.21 25.87
C ARG A 40 -26.70 -5.58 26.92
N PRO A 41 -27.59 -4.64 27.28
CA PRO A 41 -28.69 -4.97 28.18
C PRO A 41 -29.69 -5.92 27.49
N PRO A 42 -30.47 -6.72 28.25
CA PRO A 42 -31.30 -7.79 27.69
C PRO A 42 -32.27 -7.34 26.59
N GLU A 43 -32.83 -6.14 26.72
CA GLU A 43 -33.77 -5.54 25.78
C GLU A 43 -33.13 -5.10 24.44
N GLN A 44 -31.80 -5.12 24.35
CA GLN A 44 -31.02 -4.83 23.14
C GLN A 44 -30.17 -6.02 22.70
N SER A 45 -30.47 -7.22 23.22
CA SER A 45 -29.77 -8.45 22.88
C SER A 45 -29.86 -8.74 21.37
N LEU A 46 -28.75 -9.20 20.82
CA LEU A 46 -28.63 -9.60 19.42
C LEU A 46 -28.57 -11.11 19.34
N THR A 47 -29.12 -11.67 18.27
CA THR A 47 -28.90 -13.09 17.97
C THR A 47 -27.43 -13.32 17.61
N MET A 48 -26.94 -14.56 17.76
CA MET A 48 -25.56 -14.90 17.37
C MET A 48 -25.27 -14.54 15.90
N VAL A 49 -26.24 -14.73 15.00
CA VAL A 49 -26.07 -14.37 13.57
C VAL A 49 -25.90 -12.86 13.40
N GLN A 50 -26.69 -12.04 14.11
CA GLN A 50 -26.53 -10.58 14.07
C GLN A 50 -25.18 -10.13 14.63
N VAL A 51 -24.70 -10.76 15.71
CA VAL A 51 -23.37 -10.51 16.28
C VAL A 51 -22.28 -10.85 15.26
N LEU A 52 -22.36 -12.00 14.61
CA LEU A 52 -21.40 -12.41 13.58
C LEU A 52 -21.42 -11.48 12.36
N ILE A 53 -22.60 -11.09 11.84
CA ILE A 53 -22.71 -10.10 10.76
C ILE A 53 -21.92 -8.84 11.10
N ARG A 54 -22.09 -8.32 12.32
CA ARG A 54 -21.40 -7.11 12.80
C ARG A 54 -19.90 -7.34 12.99
N ALA A 55 -19.50 -8.48 13.55
CA ALA A 55 -18.11 -8.82 13.78
C ALA A 55 -17.31 -8.94 12.47
N PHE A 56 -17.86 -9.62 11.45
CA PHE A 56 -17.23 -9.72 10.13
C PHE A 56 -17.17 -8.36 9.43
N GLY A 57 -18.24 -7.55 9.49
CA GLY A 57 -18.26 -6.20 8.92
C GLY A 57 -17.24 -5.27 9.57
N ALA A 58 -17.18 -5.26 10.91
CA ALA A 58 -16.21 -4.48 11.68
C ALA A 58 -14.77 -4.93 11.41
N SER A 59 -14.53 -6.25 11.31
CA SER A 59 -13.22 -6.82 11.00
C SER A 59 -12.74 -6.40 9.60
N ALA A 60 -13.63 -6.46 8.59
CA ALA A 60 -13.32 -6.00 7.24
C ALA A 60 -13.01 -4.48 7.21
N PHE A 61 -13.82 -3.65 7.88
CA PHE A 61 -13.59 -2.21 7.95
C PHE A 61 -12.27 -1.85 8.65
N LEU A 62 -11.99 -2.48 9.79
CA LEU A 62 -10.75 -2.26 10.53
C LEU A 62 -9.54 -2.71 9.72
N LEU A 63 -9.62 -3.89 9.10
CA LEU A 63 -8.54 -4.43 8.28
C LEU A 63 -8.25 -3.51 7.07
N LEU A 64 -9.28 -3.02 6.38
CA LEU A 64 -9.09 -2.05 5.27
C LEU A 64 -8.46 -0.75 5.76
N THR A 65 -8.89 -0.24 6.92
CA THR A 65 -8.29 0.96 7.54
C THR A 65 -6.81 0.75 7.84
N VAL A 66 -6.45 -0.40 8.41
CA VAL A 66 -5.05 -0.80 8.67
C VAL A 66 -4.26 -0.88 7.37
N ILE A 67 -4.80 -1.55 6.33
CA ILE A 67 -4.15 -1.68 5.02
C ILE A 67 -3.79 -0.32 4.44
N LEU A 68 -4.72 0.65 4.48
CA LEU A 68 -4.49 1.99 3.97
C LEU A 68 -3.48 2.78 4.81
N ALA A 69 -3.43 2.53 6.12
CA ALA A 69 -2.47 3.17 7.02
C ALA A 69 -1.02 2.69 6.82
N ILE A 70 -0.80 1.45 6.38
CA ILE A 70 0.55 0.88 6.19
C ILE A 70 1.41 1.75 5.27
N GLY A 71 0.85 2.27 4.17
CA GLY A 71 1.58 3.08 3.19
C GLY A 71 2.18 4.36 3.77
N PRO A 72 1.35 5.27 4.32
CA PRO A 72 1.82 6.45 5.05
C PRO A 72 2.76 6.13 6.19
N LEU A 73 2.43 5.11 7.01
CA LEU A 73 3.25 4.71 8.16
C LEU A 73 4.66 4.27 7.73
N ALA A 74 4.78 3.49 6.65
CA ALA A 74 6.07 3.04 6.12
C ALA A 74 6.92 4.20 5.57
N ARG A 75 6.29 5.26 5.04
CA ARG A 75 7.00 6.47 4.58
C ARG A 75 7.47 7.34 5.74
N LEU A 76 6.69 7.41 6.81
CA LEU A 76 7.02 8.15 8.04
C LEU A 76 8.05 7.42 8.90
N SER A 77 8.01 6.09 8.94
CA SER A 77 8.93 5.28 9.74
C SER A 77 9.26 3.95 9.06
N ALA A 78 10.56 3.64 8.96
CA ALA A 78 11.05 2.43 8.33
C ALA A 78 10.59 1.14 9.03
N ARG A 79 10.15 1.22 10.31
CA ARG A 79 9.66 0.07 11.10
C ARG A 79 8.45 -0.64 10.48
N PHE A 80 7.66 0.08 9.65
CA PHE A 80 6.46 -0.47 9.02
C PHE A 80 6.71 -1.01 7.61
N LYS A 81 7.92 -0.87 7.05
CA LYS A 81 8.27 -1.44 5.74
C LYS A 81 7.98 -2.95 5.64
N PRO A 82 8.24 -3.79 6.67
CA PRO A 82 7.91 -5.21 6.62
C PRO A 82 6.43 -5.51 6.32
N LEU A 83 5.51 -4.62 6.70
CA LEU A 83 4.08 -4.79 6.44
C LEU A 83 3.69 -4.53 4.97
N LEU A 84 4.53 -3.83 4.20
CA LEU A 84 4.26 -3.59 2.78
C LEU A 84 4.33 -4.87 1.94
N TYR A 85 5.24 -5.79 2.30
CA TYR A 85 5.55 -7.00 1.54
C TYR A 85 4.32 -7.89 1.34
N ASN A 86 3.46 -7.96 2.35
CA ASN A 86 2.30 -8.88 2.37
C ASN A 86 0.96 -8.13 2.43
N ARG A 87 0.93 -6.85 2.08
CA ARG A 87 -0.31 -6.04 2.10
C ARG A 87 -1.40 -6.60 1.18
N ARG A 88 -1.02 -7.30 0.10
CA ARG A 88 -1.96 -7.93 -0.85
C ARG A 88 -2.75 -9.06 -0.19
N HIS A 89 -2.11 -9.86 0.66
CA HIS A 89 -2.75 -10.95 1.40
C HIS A 89 -3.82 -10.40 2.34
N MET A 90 -3.54 -9.28 3.03
CA MET A 90 -4.52 -8.57 3.85
C MET A 90 -5.69 -8.06 3.00
N GLY A 91 -5.43 -7.52 1.80
CA GLY A 91 -6.48 -7.05 0.89
C GLY A 91 -7.44 -8.16 0.44
N VAL A 92 -6.90 -9.33 0.08
CA VAL A 92 -7.73 -10.50 -0.28
C VAL A 92 -8.53 -10.99 0.93
N LEU A 93 -7.91 -11.07 2.11
CA LEU A 93 -8.62 -11.44 3.34
C LEU A 93 -9.74 -10.44 3.67
N CYS A 94 -9.49 -9.14 3.52
CA CYS A 94 -10.49 -8.10 3.70
C CYS A 94 -11.70 -8.31 2.78
N PHE A 95 -11.47 -8.66 1.50
CA PHE A 95 -12.55 -8.98 0.58
C PHE A 95 -13.33 -10.23 1.02
N ILE A 96 -12.65 -11.29 1.46
CA ILE A 96 -13.31 -12.51 1.97
C ILE A 96 -14.19 -12.18 3.19
N LEU A 97 -13.68 -11.40 4.14
CA LEU A 97 -14.45 -10.97 5.32
C LEU A 97 -15.69 -10.14 4.93
N ALA A 98 -15.53 -9.21 3.98
CA ALA A 98 -16.64 -8.41 3.46
C ALA A 98 -17.68 -9.28 2.72
N LEU A 99 -17.22 -10.30 1.98
CA LEU A 99 -18.10 -11.25 1.28
C LEU A 99 -18.90 -12.10 2.27
N VAL A 100 -18.27 -12.58 3.34
CA VAL A 100 -18.96 -13.31 4.43
C VAL A 100 -19.98 -12.40 5.11
N HIS A 101 -19.61 -11.17 5.45
CA HIS A 101 -20.54 -10.17 6.01
C HIS A 101 -21.74 -9.92 5.09
N ALA A 102 -21.52 -9.72 3.79
CA ALA A 102 -22.59 -9.48 2.82
C ALA A 102 -23.49 -10.71 2.66
N GLY A 103 -22.91 -11.91 2.59
CA GLY A 103 -23.66 -13.16 2.49
C GLY A 103 -24.54 -13.40 3.71
N LEU A 104 -23.99 -13.27 4.92
CA LEU A 104 -24.76 -13.39 6.16
C LEU A 104 -25.87 -12.34 6.25
N SER A 105 -25.59 -11.09 5.87
CA SER A 105 -26.57 -10.00 5.89
C SER A 105 -27.71 -10.25 4.92
N LEU A 106 -27.40 -10.67 3.69
CA LEU A 106 -28.41 -10.98 2.66
C LEU A 106 -29.32 -12.13 3.10
N LEU A 107 -28.73 -13.20 3.63
CA LEU A 107 -29.49 -14.37 4.09
C LEU A 107 -30.34 -14.07 5.33
N TRP A 108 -29.81 -13.30 6.28
CA TRP A 108 -30.52 -13.02 7.53
C TRP A 108 -31.62 -11.97 7.37
N TYR A 109 -31.32 -10.83 6.76
CA TYR A 109 -32.27 -9.72 6.68
C TYR A 109 -33.22 -9.82 5.49
N GLN A 110 -32.78 -10.44 4.39
CA GLN A 110 -33.57 -10.51 3.15
C GLN A 110 -33.99 -11.94 2.78
N GLY A 111 -33.55 -12.97 3.50
CA GLY A 111 -33.86 -14.37 3.19
C GLY A 111 -35.35 -14.73 3.34
N PHE A 112 -36.10 -13.96 4.13
CA PHE A 112 -37.55 -14.15 4.33
C PHE A 112 -38.40 -13.13 3.57
N SER A 113 -37.79 -12.32 2.69
CA SER A 113 -38.51 -11.37 1.84
C SER A 113 -39.38 -12.08 0.80
N ALA A 114 -40.54 -11.51 0.48
CA ALA A 114 -41.38 -11.97 -0.63
C ALA A 114 -40.73 -11.71 -2.01
N LEU A 115 -39.82 -10.73 -2.09
CA LEU A 115 -38.99 -10.47 -3.25
C LEU A 115 -37.70 -11.30 -3.20
N ASN A 116 -37.11 -11.53 -4.37
CA ASN A 116 -35.74 -12.06 -4.46
C ASN A 116 -34.81 -11.27 -3.53
N PRO A 117 -33.99 -11.92 -2.68
CA PRO A 117 -33.18 -11.24 -1.66
C PRO A 117 -32.27 -10.14 -2.23
N VAL A 118 -31.71 -10.34 -3.44
CA VAL A 118 -30.85 -9.35 -4.10
C VAL A 118 -31.66 -8.14 -4.53
N VAL A 119 -32.89 -8.34 -5.03
CA VAL A 119 -33.79 -7.23 -5.38
C VAL A 119 -34.22 -6.49 -4.12
N ALA A 120 -34.63 -7.24 -3.08
CA ALA A 120 -35.05 -6.70 -1.79
C ALA A 120 -34.01 -5.74 -1.22
N LEU A 121 -32.72 -6.13 -1.26
CA LEU A 121 -31.59 -5.31 -0.82
C LEU A 121 -31.59 -3.87 -1.37
N PHE A 122 -32.06 -3.66 -2.61
CA PHE A 122 -32.07 -2.35 -3.26
C PHE A 122 -33.38 -1.58 -3.15
N VAL A 123 -34.47 -2.23 -2.74
CA VAL A 123 -35.81 -1.63 -2.74
C VAL A 123 -36.44 -1.55 -1.35
N SER A 124 -35.92 -2.26 -0.35
CA SER A 124 -36.44 -2.24 1.03
C SER A 124 -36.36 -0.85 1.68
N ASN A 125 -35.33 -0.07 1.34
CA ASN A 125 -35.15 1.31 1.79
C ASN A 125 -34.84 2.17 0.56
N ALA A 126 -35.55 3.28 0.36
CA ALA A 126 -35.34 4.16 -0.80
C ALA A 126 -35.40 5.66 -0.46
N ARG A 127 -35.23 6.02 0.83
CA ARG A 127 -35.36 7.41 1.29
C ARG A 127 -34.01 8.14 1.26
N TYR A 128 -33.50 8.40 0.07
CA TYR A 128 -32.20 9.07 -0.17
C TYR A 128 -32.07 10.47 0.47
N THR A 129 -33.18 11.13 0.80
CA THR A 129 -33.20 12.46 1.40
C THR A 129 -33.17 12.47 2.94
N SER A 130 -33.08 11.30 3.58
CA SER A 130 -33.10 11.18 5.05
C SER A 130 -31.96 10.31 5.56
N ILE A 131 -31.24 10.77 6.58
CA ILE A 131 -30.18 9.97 7.24
C ILE A 131 -30.75 8.69 7.84
N ALA A 132 -31.94 8.76 8.45
CA ALA A 132 -32.57 7.63 9.13
C ALA A 132 -33.14 6.57 8.15
N GLY A 133 -33.32 6.90 6.88
CA GLY A 133 -33.87 6.00 5.86
C GLY A 133 -33.00 5.88 4.61
N PHE A 134 -31.76 6.36 4.67
CA PHE A 134 -30.83 6.30 3.55
C PHE A 134 -30.46 4.83 3.30
N PRO A 135 -30.52 4.35 2.04
CA PRO A 135 -30.21 2.96 1.70
C PRO A 135 -28.71 2.68 1.71
N PHE A 136 -28.13 2.62 2.91
CA PHE A 136 -26.70 2.43 3.11
C PHE A 136 -26.20 1.07 2.59
N GLU A 137 -27.10 0.09 2.44
CA GLU A 137 -26.83 -1.23 1.86
C GLU A 137 -26.28 -1.12 0.44
N SER A 138 -26.82 -0.20 -0.37
CA SER A 138 -26.38 0.05 -1.74
C SER A 138 -24.91 0.52 -1.80
N LEU A 139 -24.48 1.36 -0.85
CA LEU A 139 -23.10 1.79 -0.71
C LEU A 139 -22.17 0.61 -0.42
N GLY A 140 -22.63 -0.31 0.45
CA GLY A 140 -21.91 -1.54 0.78
C GLY A 140 -21.74 -2.46 -0.42
N VAL A 141 -22.77 -2.61 -1.26
CA VAL A 141 -22.67 -3.42 -2.49
C VAL A 141 -21.68 -2.81 -3.49
N VAL A 142 -21.75 -1.51 -3.74
CA VAL A 142 -20.81 -0.84 -4.65
C VAL A 142 -19.37 -0.96 -4.11
N ALA A 143 -19.17 -0.78 -2.81
CA ALA A 143 -17.87 -1.00 -2.18
C ALA A 143 -17.39 -2.45 -2.34
N LEU A 144 -18.27 -3.45 -2.15
CA LEU A 144 -17.94 -4.87 -2.32
C LEU A 144 -17.53 -5.20 -3.76
N ILE A 145 -18.22 -4.65 -4.76
CA ILE A 145 -17.86 -4.81 -6.18
C ILE A 145 -16.47 -4.24 -6.45
N LEU A 146 -16.18 -3.02 -5.97
CA LEU A 146 -14.86 -2.43 -6.11
C LEU A 146 -13.79 -3.29 -5.42
N LEU A 147 -14.05 -3.79 -4.20
CA LEU A 147 -13.14 -4.68 -3.49
C LEU A 147 -12.94 -6.01 -4.23
N ALA A 148 -13.95 -6.55 -4.90
CA ALA A 148 -13.84 -7.75 -5.72
C ALA A 148 -12.88 -7.52 -6.91
N PHE A 149 -13.04 -6.42 -7.63
CA PHE A 149 -12.12 -6.05 -8.73
C PHE A 149 -10.68 -5.89 -8.23
N LEU A 150 -10.49 -5.24 -7.07
CA LEU A 150 -9.18 -5.07 -6.45
C LEU A 150 -8.58 -6.42 -6.01
N ALA A 151 -9.38 -7.31 -5.41
CA ALA A 151 -8.93 -8.63 -4.98
C ALA A 151 -8.51 -9.50 -6.18
N VAL A 152 -9.33 -9.56 -7.23
CA VAL A 152 -9.02 -10.32 -8.46
C VAL A 152 -7.78 -9.77 -9.16
N SER A 153 -7.64 -8.44 -9.26
CA SER A 153 -6.50 -7.79 -9.91
C SER A 153 -5.24 -7.67 -9.05
N SER A 154 -5.24 -8.24 -7.83
CA SER A 154 -4.11 -8.18 -6.90
C SER A 154 -2.96 -9.15 -7.23
N HIS A 155 -3.15 -10.05 -8.22
CA HIS A 155 -2.14 -11.02 -8.65
C HIS A 155 -1.10 -10.41 -9.60
N ASP A 156 0.15 -10.90 -9.55
CA ASP A 156 1.26 -10.39 -10.38
C ASP A 156 0.98 -10.51 -11.89
N TYR A 157 0.24 -11.55 -12.28
CA TYR A 157 -0.30 -11.71 -13.63
C TYR A 157 -1.02 -10.45 -14.12
N TRP A 158 -1.93 -9.87 -13.33
CA TRP A 158 -2.71 -8.70 -13.74
C TRP A 158 -1.85 -7.44 -13.81
N GLN A 159 -0.81 -7.36 -12.99
CA GLN A 159 0.15 -6.27 -13.08
C GLN A 159 0.97 -6.32 -14.38
N ALA A 160 1.38 -7.52 -14.81
CA ALA A 160 2.04 -7.71 -16.09
C ALA A 160 1.08 -7.47 -17.27
N ALA A 161 -0.14 -8.01 -17.20
CA ALA A 161 -1.13 -7.93 -18.28
C ALA A 161 -1.67 -6.50 -18.52
N LEU A 162 -1.92 -5.72 -17.45
CA LEU A 162 -2.47 -4.37 -17.55
C LEU A 162 -1.37 -3.30 -17.69
N GLY A 163 -0.13 -3.65 -17.36
CA GLY A 163 0.96 -2.71 -17.21
C GLY A 163 0.86 -1.87 -15.93
N PRO A 164 1.99 -1.27 -15.49
CA PRO A 164 2.14 -0.64 -14.19
C PRO A 164 1.19 0.55 -13.96
N THR A 165 0.96 1.35 -15.00
CA THR A 165 0.15 2.59 -14.90
C THR A 165 -1.33 2.30 -14.73
N LEU A 166 -1.89 1.42 -15.57
CA LEU A 166 -3.31 1.06 -15.50
C LEU A 166 -3.61 0.26 -14.24
N TRP A 167 -2.75 -0.71 -13.90
CA TRP A 167 -2.88 -1.48 -12.66
C TRP A 167 -2.93 -0.56 -11.44
N LYS A 168 -2.04 0.43 -11.38
CA LYS A 168 -2.05 1.44 -10.31
C LYS A 168 -3.33 2.26 -10.30
N ARG A 169 -3.81 2.74 -11.45
CA ARG A 169 -5.08 3.52 -11.54
C ARG A 169 -6.26 2.73 -10.99
N ILE A 170 -6.38 1.45 -11.35
CA ILE A 170 -7.40 0.55 -10.82
C ILE A 170 -7.25 0.43 -9.30
N HIS A 171 -6.03 0.20 -8.81
CA HIS A 171 -5.78 0.04 -7.38
C HIS A 171 -5.98 1.32 -6.56
N MET A 172 -5.92 2.51 -7.18
CA MET A 172 -6.32 3.76 -6.52
C MET A 172 -7.84 3.82 -6.29
N GLY A 173 -8.64 2.98 -6.94
CA GLY A 173 -10.07 2.80 -6.66
C GLY A 173 -10.35 2.37 -5.22
N VAL A 174 -9.35 1.86 -4.48
CA VAL A 174 -9.47 1.53 -3.06
C VAL A 174 -9.92 2.71 -2.19
N TYR A 175 -9.55 3.95 -2.54
CA TYR A 175 -9.97 5.13 -1.77
C TYR A 175 -11.46 5.45 -1.98
N VAL A 176 -11.98 5.19 -3.19
CA VAL A 176 -13.43 5.29 -3.46
C VAL A 176 -14.17 4.21 -2.69
N ALA A 177 -13.69 2.96 -2.74
CA ALA A 177 -14.25 1.86 -1.98
C ALA A 177 -14.25 2.15 -0.47
N TYR A 178 -13.16 2.72 0.06
CA TYR A 178 -13.08 3.10 1.47
C TYR A 178 -14.03 4.23 1.84
N GLY A 179 -14.18 5.27 1.00
CA GLY A 179 -15.15 6.34 1.24
C GLY A 179 -16.59 5.83 1.28
N LEU A 180 -16.96 4.97 0.34
CA LEU A 180 -18.26 4.29 0.33
C LEU A 180 -18.45 3.41 1.57
N LEU A 181 -17.40 2.70 2.00
CA LEU A 181 -17.44 1.84 3.18
C LEU A 181 -17.59 2.66 4.46
N VAL A 182 -16.87 3.78 4.61
CA VAL A 182 -17.04 4.70 5.75
C VAL A 182 -18.48 5.18 5.82
N MET A 183 -19.08 5.61 4.69
CA MET A 183 -20.49 6.01 4.64
C MET A 183 -21.44 4.84 4.98
N HIS A 184 -21.21 3.65 4.41
CA HIS A 184 -22.00 2.45 4.67
C HIS A 184 -22.02 2.10 6.17
N VAL A 185 -20.85 2.00 6.80
CA VAL A 185 -20.74 1.62 8.23
C VAL A 185 -21.23 2.75 9.13
N LEU A 186 -20.93 4.01 8.82
CA LEU A 186 -21.39 5.15 9.60
C LEU A 186 -22.92 5.25 9.60
N LEU A 187 -23.55 5.19 8.42
CA LEU A 187 -25.02 5.23 8.32
C LEU A 187 -25.66 4.00 8.98
N GLY A 188 -25.10 2.80 8.78
CA GLY A 188 -25.59 1.59 9.43
C GLY A 188 -25.52 1.66 10.96
N THR A 189 -24.45 2.25 11.53
CA THR A 189 -24.36 2.46 12.97
C THR A 189 -25.29 3.56 13.47
N ILE A 190 -25.44 4.69 12.77
CA ILE A 190 -26.39 5.75 13.16
C ILE A 190 -27.84 5.23 13.14
N GLN A 191 -28.18 4.36 12.18
CA GLN A 191 -29.53 3.80 12.05
C GLN A 191 -29.78 2.63 13.01
N GLY A 192 -28.75 1.82 13.29
CA GLY A 192 -28.88 0.55 14.02
C GLY A 192 -28.38 0.56 15.46
N GLU A 193 -27.63 1.58 15.88
CA GLU A 193 -27.01 1.69 17.21
C GLU A 193 -27.43 2.96 17.94
N LYS A 194 -27.66 2.81 19.26
CA LYS A 194 -27.93 3.94 20.16
C LYS A 194 -26.64 4.53 20.75
N ASP A 195 -25.58 3.74 20.82
CA ASP A 195 -24.32 4.15 21.42
C ASP A 195 -23.52 5.02 20.43
N VAL A 196 -23.25 6.26 20.86
CA VAL A 196 -22.49 7.26 20.09
C VAL A 196 -21.03 6.87 19.88
N LEU A 197 -20.50 5.93 20.67
CA LEU A 197 -19.12 5.46 20.54
C LEU A 197 -18.85 4.83 19.17
N TYR A 198 -19.83 4.13 18.59
CA TYR A 198 -19.70 3.53 17.25
C TYR A 198 -19.43 4.59 16.16
N PRO A 199 -20.32 5.57 15.90
CA PRO A 199 -20.08 6.59 14.88
C PRO A 199 -18.84 7.44 15.18
N VAL A 200 -18.57 7.76 16.46
CA VAL A 200 -17.34 8.50 16.86
C VAL A 200 -16.08 7.71 16.50
N SER A 201 -16.06 6.40 16.76
CA SER A 201 -14.89 5.57 16.43
C SER A 201 -14.63 5.49 14.91
N ILE A 202 -15.69 5.45 14.10
CA ILE A 202 -15.60 5.41 12.62
C ILE A 202 -15.06 6.74 12.08
N ILE A 203 -15.60 7.86 12.56
CA ILE A 203 -15.12 9.21 12.20
C ILE A 203 -13.66 9.38 12.65
N GLY A 204 -13.33 8.95 13.87
CA GLY A 204 -11.97 8.98 14.40
C GLY A 204 -10.99 8.18 13.54
N ALA A 205 -11.36 6.97 13.12
CA ALA A 205 -10.56 6.15 12.21
C ALA A 205 -10.33 6.83 10.85
N PHE A 206 -11.37 7.42 10.27
CA PHE A 206 -11.26 8.19 9.02
C PHE A 206 -10.34 9.41 9.18
N CYS A 207 -10.52 10.22 10.23
CA CYS A 207 -9.71 11.39 10.49
C CYS A 207 -8.24 11.04 10.74
N LEU A 208 -7.97 9.98 11.50
CA LEU A 208 -6.62 9.48 11.73
C LEU A 208 -5.95 9.04 10.43
N LEU A 209 -6.66 8.30 9.59
CA LEU A 209 -6.14 7.85 8.31
C LEU A 209 -5.86 9.05 7.38
N ALA A 210 -6.80 9.99 7.27
CA ALA A 210 -6.62 11.21 6.49
C ALA A 210 -5.41 12.03 6.97
N PHE A 211 -5.25 12.16 8.28
CA PHE A 211 -4.09 12.81 8.90
C PHE A 211 -2.78 12.09 8.53
N LEU A 212 -2.72 10.76 8.63
CA LEU A 212 -1.53 9.98 8.27
C LEU A 212 -1.13 10.21 6.80
N HIS A 213 -2.10 10.19 5.88
CA HIS A 213 -1.85 10.49 4.47
C HIS A 213 -1.33 11.92 4.26
N GLY A 214 -1.94 12.91 4.92
CA GLY A 214 -1.50 14.31 4.87
C GLY A 214 -0.09 14.51 5.42
N ALA A 215 0.19 13.98 6.61
CA ALA A 215 1.51 14.03 7.25
C ALA A 215 2.58 13.35 6.38
N SER A 216 2.27 12.21 5.78
CA SER A 216 3.17 11.51 4.87
C SER A 216 3.44 12.31 3.59
N ALA A 217 2.43 12.97 3.02
CA ALA A 217 2.60 13.81 1.84
C ALA A 217 3.48 15.04 2.15
N LEU A 218 3.27 15.66 3.31
CA LEU A 218 4.06 16.80 3.77
C LEU A 218 5.52 16.40 4.02
N ALA A 219 5.76 15.29 4.72
CA ALA A 219 7.11 14.76 4.95
C ALA A 219 7.84 14.42 3.64
N GLY A 220 7.12 13.92 2.63
CA GLY A 220 7.65 13.68 1.29
C GLY A 220 8.14 14.97 0.60
N ARG A 221 7.36 16.07 0.68
CA ARG A 221 7.75 17.37 0.11
C ARG A 221 9.03 17.94 0.73
N PHE A 222 9.24 17.73 2.03
CA PHE A 222 10.46 18.17 2.71
C PHE A 222 11.69 17.35 2.30
N ARG A 223 11.53 16.05 2.01
CA ARG A 223 12.61 15.17 1.52
C ARG A 223 12.94 15.41 0.05
N ASP A 224 11.91 15.63 -0.77
CA ASP A 224 12.02 15.79 -2.23
C ASP A 224 12.40 17.24 -2.66
N LYS A 225 13.01 18.06 -1.77
CA LYS A 225 13.49 19.40 -2.16
C LYS A 225 14.30 19.27 -3.47
N THR A 226 13.82 19.95 -4.51
CA THR A 226 14.41 19.96 -5.84
C THR A 226 15.88 20.33 -5.69
N ALA A 227 16.77 19.40 -6.03
CA ALA A 227 18.19 19.72 -6.07
C ALA A 227 18.37 20.77 -7.18
N ALA A 228 18.93 21.92 -6.83
CA ALA A 228 19.18 22.98 -7.78
C ALA A 228 20.13 22.44 -8.87
N ALA A 229 19.78 22.64 -10.14
CA ALA A 229 20.72 22.40 -11.22
C ALA A 229 21.95 23.29 -11.00
N SER A 230 23.14 22.69 -10.96
CA SER A 230 24.38 23.47 -11.00
C SER A 230 24.67 23.86 -12.45
N LEU A 231 25.60 24.81 -12.61
CA LEU A 231 26.17 25.18 -13.90
C LEU A 231 26.50 23.90 -14.70
N ASP A 232 26.09 23.86 -15.97
CA ASP A 232 26.23 22.75 -16.93
C ASP A 232 25.17 21.63 -16.94
N GLY A 233 24.00 21.83 -16.31
CA GLY A 233 22.85 20.92 -16.47
C GLY A 233 22.92 19.62 -15.66
N TRP A 234 23.95 19.47 -14.83
CA TRP A 234 24.03 18.44 -13.79
C TRP A 234 23.31 18.88 -12.52
N ILE A 235 22.81 17.90 -11.76
CA ILE A 235 22.15 18.14 -10.48
C ILE A 235 23.16 17.88 -9.36
N ASN A 236 23.44 18.91 -8.54
CA ASN A 236 24.30 18.78 -7.37
C ASN A 236 23.54 18.10 -6.20
N ILE A 237 24.09 16.98 -5.71
CA ILE A 237 23.53 16.15 -4.64
C ILE A 237 24.23 16.42 -3.29
N GLY A 238 25.23 17.29 -3.27
CA GLY A 238 26.07 17.59 -2.12
C GLY A 238 27.17 16.55 -1.89
N ALA A 239 27.81 16.63 -0.73
CA ALA A 239 28.88 15.70 -0.36
C ALA A 239 28.40 14.24 -0.32
N PRO A 240 29.26 13.25 -0.67
CA PRO A 240 28.96 11.82 -0.58
C PRO A 240 28.45 11.39 0.80
N ASP A 241 28.90 12.05 1.88
CA ASP A 241 28.47 11.77 3.27
C ASP A 241 27.01 12.13 3.57
N ASN A 242 26.37 12.92 2.71
CA ASN A 242 24.94 13.16 2.79
C ASN A 242 24.11 11.97 2.28
N ILE A 243 24.75 10.97 1.66
CA ILE A 243 24.13 9.73 1.22
C ILE A 243 24.62 8.64 2.17
N PRO A 244 23.75 8.05 3.01
CA PRO A 244 24.19 7.01 3.93
C PRO A 244 24.72 5.78 3.18
N GLU A 245 25.75 5.14 3.74
CA GLU A 245 26.35 3.93 3.17
C GLU A 245 25.31 2.82 2.97
N ASN A 246 25.37 2.13 1.83
CA ASN A 246 24.42 1.11 1.38
C ASN A 246 22.95 1.59 1.30
N ARG A 247 22.72 2.90 1.24
CA ARG A 247 21.40 3.52 1.07
C ARG A 247 21.43 4.52 -0.07
N ALA A 248 20.25 5.05 -0.37
CA ALA A 248 20.09 6.08 -1.38
C ALA A 248 19.58 7.40 -0.82
N ARG A 249 19.94 8.45 -1.54
CA ARG A 249 19.23 9.73 -1.53
C ARG A 249 18.35 9.81 -2.76
N ILE A 250 17.10 10.22 -2.59
CA ILE A 250 16.16 10.42 -3.69
C ILE A 250 16.20 11.90 -4.10
N ILE A 251 16.29 12.15 -5.39
CA ILE A 251 16.16 13.48 -5.98
C ILE A 251 15.06 13.49 -7.03
N LYS A 252 14.50 14.67 -7.27
CA LYS A 252 13.54 14.90 -8.35
C LYS A 252 14.22 15.69 -9.46
N ALA A 253 14.30 15.11 -10.66
CA ALA A 253 14.78 15.79 -11.86
C ALA A 253 13.76 16.83 -12.33
N ALA A 254 14.20 17.81 -13.12
CA ALA A 254 13.33 18.84 -13.70
C ALA A 254 12.22 18.24 -14.60
N SER A 255 12.47 17.09 -15.24
CA SER A 255 11.48 16.30 -15.99
C SER A 255 10.34 15.77 -15.12
N GLY A 256 10.52 15.73 -13.79
CA GLY A 256 9.61 15.11 -12.84
C GLY A 256 10.03 13.70 -12.42
N ASP A 257 11.04 13.11 -13.06
CA ASP A 257 11.54 11.79 -12.70
C ASP A 257 12.17 11.78 -11.31
N ARG A 258 11.98 10.67 -10.58
CA ARG A 258 12.64 10.46 -9.29
C ARG A 258 13.84 9.55 -9.49
N ILE A 259 15.00 10.01 -9.08
CA ILE A 259 16.28 9.34 -9.22
C ILE A 259 16.75 8.91 -7.83
N ALA A 260 17.15 7.64 -7.68
CA ALA A 260 17.74 7.11 -6.46
C ALA A 260 19.26 7.02 -6.63
N VAL A 261 19.99 7.80 -5.83
CA VAL A 261 21.46 7.89 -5.85
C VAL A 261 22.00 7.10 -4.67
N PHE A 262 22.65 5.96 -4.95
CA PHE A 262 23.19 5.05 -3.95
C PHE A 262 24.67 5.31 -3.69
N ARG A 263 25.06 5.18 -2.42
CA ARG A 263 26.46 5.08 -1.98
C ARG A 263 26.73 3.68 -1.45
N TYR A 264 27.83 3.06 -1.88
CA TYR A 264 28.26 1.73 -1.46
C TYR A 264 29.73 1.51 -1.83
N ASP A 265 30.53 0.84 -1.00
CA ASP A 265 31.89 0.39 -1.33
C ASP A 265 32.79 1.47 -1.97
N GLY A 266 32.70 2.71 -1.47
CA GLY A 266 33.44 3.85 -2.03
C GLY A 266 32.97 4.31 -3.42
N LYS A 267 31.79 3.88 -3.86
CA LYS A 267 31.18 4.12 -5.17
C LYS A 267 29.86 4.88 -5.02
N ILE A 268 29.51 5.57 -6.10
CA ILE A 268 28.21 6.19 -6.31
C ILE A 268 27.60 5.65 -7.61
N SER A 269 26.32 5.27 -7.57
CA SER A 269 25.51 4.95 -8.75
C SER A 269 24.15 5.61 -8.65
N ALA A 270 23.53 5.92 -9.79
CA ALA A 270 22.17 6.47 -9.81
C ALA A 270 21.27 5.68 -10.76
N VAL A 271 20.06 5.38 -10.30
CA VAL A 271 19.03 4.63 -11.03
C VAL A 271 17.67 5.30 -10.90
N THR A 272 16.71 4.92 -11.71
CA THR A 272 15.31 5.34 -11.48
C THR A 272 14.86 4.89 -10.09
N ASN A 273 14.07 5.72 -9.41
CA ASN A 273 13.49 5.36 -8.13
C ASN A 273 12.30 4.39 -8.27
N VAL A 274 12.02 3.88 -9.47
CA VAL A 274 10.88 3.01 -9.76
C VAL A 274 11.37 1.62 -10.15
N CYS A 275 11.14 0.63 -9.29
CA CYS A 275 11.45 -0.76 -9.54
C CYS A 275 10.62 -1.31 -10.71
N ALA A 276 11.28 -1.91 -11.71
CA ALA A 276 10.60 -2.48 -12.87
C ALA A 276 9.67 -3.67 -12.53
N HIS A 277 9.92 -4.38 -11.41
CA HIS A 277 9.05 -5.47 -10.98
C HIS A 277 7.64 -4.95 -10.62
N GLN A 278 7.52 -4.01 -9.67
CA GLN A 278 6.20 -3.55 -9.20
C GLN A 278 6.08 -2.06 -8.87
N ASN A 279 6.93 -1.21 -9.43
CA ASN A 279 7.01 0.24 -9.17
C ASN A 279 7.34 0.60 -7.71
N GLY A 280 8.02 -0.30 -7.00
CA GLY A 280 8.52 -0.02 -5.65
C GLY A 280 9.55 1.11 -5.64
N PRO A 281 9.64 1.91 -4.55
CA PRO A 281 10.58 3.00 -4.41
C PRO A 281 11.98 2.45 -4.15
N LEU A 282 12.81 2.33 -5.19
CA LEU A 282 14.15 1.75 -5.08
C LEU A 282 15.02 2.50 -4.06
N GLY A 283 14.93 3.82 -4.03
CA GLY A 283 15.69 4.68 -3.12
C GLY A 283 15.28 4.57 -1.65
N GLU A 284 14.15 3.91 -1.32
CA GLU A 284 13.83 3.51 0.05
C GLU A 284 14.44 2.15 0.42
N GLY A 285 15.03 1.45 -0.54
CA GLY A 285 15.75 0.19 -0.40
C GLY A 285 17.15 0.36 0.15
N ARG A 286 17.97 -0.66 -0.08
CA ARG A 286 19.38 -0.72 0.34
C ARG A 286 20.18 -1.59 -0.62
N ILE A 287 21.50 -1.47 -0.58
CA ILE A 287 22.37 -2.42 -1.25
C ILE A 287 22.56 -3.65 -0.35
N VAL A 288 22.36 -4.83 -0.93
CA VAL A 288 22.53 -6.16 -0.31
C VAL A 288 23.22 -7.03 -1.34
N ASP A 289 24.31 -7.69 -0.97
CA ASP A 289 25.08 -8.58 -1.85
C ASP A 289 25.45 -7.90 -3.19
N GLY A 290 25.87 -6.63 -3.13
CA GLY A 290 26.24 -5.83 -4.29
C GLY A 290 25.06 -5.33 -5.14
N CYS A 291 23.81 -5.65 -4.79
CA CYS A 291 22.62 -5.30 -5.56
C CYS A 291 21.71 -4.31 -4.84
N ILE A 292 21.16 -3.35 -5.60
CA ILE A 292 20.07 -2.49 -5.15
C ILE A 292 18.84 -3.35 -4.92
N THR A 293 18.44 -3.50 -3.66
CA THR A 293 17.33 -4.34 -3.24
C THR A 293 16.10 -3.50 -2.94
N CYS A 294 15.05 -3.69 -3.75
CA CYS A 294 13.76 -3.03 -3.61
C CYS A 294 13.12 -3.38 -2.25
N PRO A 295 12.65 -2.38 -1.48
CA PRO A 295 12.10 -2.58 -0.14
C PRO A 295 10.69 -3.20 -0.15
N TRP A 296 10.15 -3.55 -1.32
CA TRP A 296 8.81 -4.14 -1.41
C TRP A 296 8.81 -5.65 -1.50
N HIS A 297 9.65 -6.25 -2.35
CA HIS A 297 9.68 -7.71 -2.53
C HIS A 297 11.11 -8.25 -2.65
N GLY A 298 12.10 -7.43 -2.29
CA GLY A 298 13.51 -7.82 -2.39
C GLY A 298 14.04 -7.92 -3.81
N TRP A 299 13.33 -7.39 -4.81
CA TRP A 299 13.80 -7.42 -6.20
C TRP A 299 15.12 -6.67 -6.34
N GLN A 300 16.07 -7.27 -7.05
CA GLN A 300 17.45 -6.79 -7.09
C GLN A 300 17.81 -6.26 -8.48
N TYR A 301 18.64 -5.22 -8.48
CA TYR A 301 19.27 -4.66 -9.69
C TYR A 301 20.73 -4.36 -9.40
N ARG A 302 21.61 -4.65 -10.35
CA ARG A 302 23.01 -4.23 -10.26
C ARG A 302 23.11 -2.69 -10.42
N PRO A 303 23.80 -1.99 -9.51
CA PRO A 303 23.95 -0.53 -9.58
C PRO A 303 24.61 -0.01 -10.87
N GLU A 304 25.51 -0.80 -11.45
CA GLU A 304 26.36 -0.43 -12.58
C GLU A 304 25.72 -0.58 -13.96
N ASP A 305 24.55 -1.22 -14.07
CA ASP A 305 23.86 -1.38 -15.35
C ASP A 305 22.33 -1.43 -15.24
N GLY A 306 21.78 -1.42 -14.02
CA GLY A 306 20.34 -1.49 -13.78
C GLY A 306 19.72 -2.82 -14.19
N ARG A 307 20.50 -3.90 -14.38
CA ARG A 307 19.97 -5.22 -14.75
C ARG A 307 19.72 -6.06 -13.52
N SER A 308 18.64 -6.83 -13.53
CA SER A 308 18.40 -7.84 -12.50
C SER A 308 19.45 -8.96 -12.61
N PRO A 309 19.90 -9.54 -11.48
CA PRO A 309 20.67 -10.78 -11.50
C PRO A 309 19.84 -11.93 -12.08
N ALA A 310 20.51 -12.93 -12.68
CA ALA A 310 19.85 -14.14 -13.14
C ALA A 310 19.07 -14.81 -11.97
N PRO A 311 17.90 -15.41 -12.23
CA PRO A 311 17.29 -15.70 -13.52
C PRO A 311 16.35 -14.60 -14.07
N PHE A 312 16.42 -13.39 -13.53
CA PHE A 312 15.50 -12.29 -13.88
C PHE A 312 16.04 -11.41 -15.01
N ASP A 313 15.16 -10.89 -15.85
CA ASP A 313 15.51 -10.14 -17.08
C ASP A 313 15.13 -8.66 -17.01
N GLU A 314 14.50 -8.21 -15.92
CA GLU A 314 14.05 -6.84 -15.76
C GLU A 314 15.23 -5.87 -15.72
N LYS A 315 15.04 -4.74 -16.40
CA LYS A 315 16.03 -3.68 -16.55
C LYS A 315 15.41 -2.37 -16.09
N ILE A 316 16.19 -1.56 -15.40
CA ILE A 316 15.81 -0.20 -15.01
C ILE A 316 16.77 0.82 -15.66
N SER A 317 16.28 2.04 -15.82
CA SER A 317 17.12 3.16 -16.28
C SER A 317 18.16 3.54 -15.24
N THR A 318 19.37 3.82 -15.72
CA THR A 318 20.49 4.37 -14.96
C THR A 318 20.71 5.83 -15.32
N TYR A 319 21.47 6.54 -14.49
CA TYR A 319 21.84 7.94 -14.69
C TYR A 319 23.34 8.10 -14.53
N ARG A 320 23.92 8.96 -15.36
CA ARG A 320 25.34 9.31 -15.29
C ARG A 320 25.61 10.02 -13.96
N VAL A 321 26.70 9.66 -13.32
CA VAL A 321 27.14 10.21 -12.03
C VAL A 321 28.60 10.63 -12.12
N GLN A 322 28.95 11.70 -11.40
CA GLN A 322 30.33 12.14 -11.23
C GLN A 322 30.56 12.62 -9.81
N VAL A 323 31.78 12.45 -9.32
CA VAL A 323 32.24 13.03 -8.06
C VAL A 323 33.35 14.01 -8.41
N ASP A 324 33.09 15.30 -8.20
CA ASP A 324 34.04 16.37 -8.48
C ASP A 324 34.05 17.40 -7.35
N GLY A 325 35.23 17.89 -6.97
CA GLY A 325 35.39 18.82 -5.85
C GLY A 325 34.79 18.32 -4.52
N GLY A 326 34.75 17.00 -4.29
CA GLY A 326 34.12 16.40 -3.11
C GLY A 326 32.59 16.41 -3.11
N MET A 327 31.97 16.75 -4.24
CA MET A 327 30.51 16.81 -4.42
C MET A 327 30.06 15.76 -5.42
N VAL A 328 28.87 15.20 -5.17
CA VAL A 328 28.21 14.25 -6.07
C VAL A 328 27.32 15.02 -7.03
N TYR A 329 27.43 14.71 -8.32
CA TYR A 329 26.55 15.25 -9.36
C TYR A 329 25.89 14.12 -10.16
N VAL A 330 24.64 14.34 -10.55
CA VAL A 330 23.84 13.40 -11.35
C VAL A 330 23.30 14.09 -12.59
N HIS A 331 23.45 13.47 -13.76
CA HIS A 331 22.85 13.98 -14.98
C HIS A 331 21.35 13.66 -14.99
N PRO A 332 20.45 14.62 -15.28
CA PRO A 332 19.00 14.43 -15.15
C PRO A 332 18.38 13.52 -16.23
N GLU A 333 19.04 13.36 -17.36
CA GLU A 333 18.56 12.52 -18.47
C GLU A 333 18.82 11.03 -18.20
N ALA A 334 17.74 10.23 -18.23
CA ALA A 334 17.79 8.79 -18.06
C ALA A 334 18.43 8.10 -19.27
N LEU A 335 19.32 7.14 -19.02
CA LEU A 335 19.80 6.23 -20.05
C LEU A 335 18.76 5.12 -20.29
N PRO A 336 18.76 4.49 -21.49
CA PRO A 336 17.90 3.34 -21.77
C PRO A 336 18.05 2.23 -20.72
N PRO A 337 16.98 1.52 -20.33
CA PRO A 337 17.07 0.47 -19.32
C PRO A 337 18.13 -0.59 -19.64
N GLY A 338 18.98 -0.91 -18.67
CA GLY A 338 20.02 -1.95 -18.83
C GLY A 338 21.32 -1.46 -19.48
N THR A 339 21.49 -0.14 -19.64
CA THR A 339 22.71 0.51 -20.15
C THR A 339 23.81 0.49 -19.09
N PRO A 340 24.99 -0.10 -19.37
CA PRO A 340 26.14 -0.02 -18.47
C PRO A 340 26.51 1.43 -18.18
N THR A 341 26.57 1.77 -16.90
CA THR A 341 26.91 3.09 -16.37
C THR A 341 27.91 2.90 -15.24
N PRO A 342 29.21 3.12 -15.49
CA PRO A 342 30.23 2.89 -14.48
C PRO A 342 29.95 3.77 -13.24
N PRO A 343 30.10 3.22 -12.02
CA PRO A 343 29.95 4.01 -10.81
C PRO A 343 31.02 5.09 -10.73
N ALA A 344 30.67 6.24 -10.15
CA ALA A 344 31.65 7.26 -9.80
C ALA A 344 32.38 6.84 -8.52
N LEU A 345 33.72 6.92 -8.53
CA LEU A 345 34.54 6.61 -7.37
C LEU A 345 34.63 7.81 -6.43
N ILE A 346 34.40 7.58 -5.15
CA ILE A 346 34.70 8.53 -4.09
C ILE A 346 36.21 8.46 -3.88
N LYS A 347 36.94 9.43 -4.42
CA LYS A 347 38.40 9.52 -4.18
C LYS A 347 38.62 9.72 -2.68
N GLU A 348 39.37 8.83 -2.04
CA GLU A 348 39.83 9.08 -0.67
C GLU A 348 40.68 10.36 -0.68
N VAL A 349 40.27 11.35 0.11
CA VAL A 349 41.17 12.43 0.47
C VAL A 349 42.22 11.80 1.38
N LYS A 350 43.41 11.51 0.85
CA LYS A 350 44.57 11.20 1.69
C LYS A 350 44.77 12.38 2.63
N HIS A 351 44.39 12.22 3.90
CA HIS A 351 44.96 13.03 4.95
C HIS A 351 46.42 12.57 5.10
N ASP A 352 47.31 13.21 4.35
CA ASP A 352 48.73 13.19 4.70
C ASP A 352 48.82 13.80 6.10
N LYS A 353 48.98 12.93 7.10
CA LYS A 353 49.36 13.35 8.44
C LYS A 353 50.78 13.91 8.32
N ALA A 354 50.88 15.23 8.32
CA ALA A 354 52.13 15.95 8.53
C ALA A 354 52.57 15.82 10.00
#